data_AF-A0ABD3SX75-F1
#
_entry.id   AF-A0ABD3SX75-F1
#
_cell.length_a   1.000
_cell.length_b   1.000
_cell.length_c   1.000
_cell.angle_alpha   90.00
_cell.angle_beta   90.00
_cell.angle_gamma   90.00
#
_symmetry.space_group_name_H-M   'P 1'
#
loop_
_entity.id
_entity.type
_entity.pdbx_description
1 polymer ?
#
loop_
_entity_poly.entity_id
_entity_poly.type
_entity_poly.pdbx_seq_one_letter_code
_entity_poly.pdbx_strand_id
1 'polypeptide(L)'
;MAANDAVLLRSLELRILRCSIPSDNPSSPPPSPTQPSPLYSLLNDVVTLIESGHYLQALSSSKVLFPDLQFETSDSAELFYSETLPNCVSSFLNVNSCDQNYVELGYRALLLMAVGVAALLAFTQCNITGPLDKLPCMPLANLLIRKDGVGGGEWMEWEAWTHKELMSVGSELRGKFSNLQYIIFAKTLLLKTRDFLFEGKCSSIDALFLQQRLLDERSSFLFDLLQVFKRESLFYLGSLEKIKDYWGANEDCSNFLSTFHLEVGIQELYYGFVDASR
;
A
#
# COMPACT_ATOMS: atom_id res chain seq x y z
N MET A 1 18.30 -19.42 -12.05
CA MET A 1 17.85 -18.00 -12.10
C MET A 1 16.65 -17.77 -11.18
N ALA A 2 15.50 -18.42 -11.40
CA ALA A 2 14.29 -18.22 -10.60
C ALA A 2 14.44 -18.29 -9.05
N ALA A 3 15.30 -19.16 -8.53
CA ALA A 3 15.52 -19.25 -7.07
C ALA A 3 16.19 -18.00 -6.47
N ASN A 4 17.12 -17.37 -7.20
CA ASN A 4 17.76 -16.13 -6.75
C ASN A 4 16.78 -14.95 -6.85
N ASP A 5 15.95 -14.91 -7.88
CA ASP A 5 14.97 -13.84 -8.07
C ASP A 5 13.87 -13.88 -7.00
N ALA A 6 13.43 -15.08 -6.59
CA ALA A 6 12.47 -15.23 -5.50
C ALA A 6 13.06 -14.76 -4.15
N VAL A 7 14.34 -15.04 -3.89
CA VAL A 7 15.04 -14.55 -2.69
C VAL A 7 15.17 -13.03 -2.71
N LEU A 8 15.49 -12.44 -3.87
CA LEU A 8 15.56 -10.99 -4.05
C LEU A 8 14.20 -10.32 -3.81
N LEU A 9 13.12 -10.88 -4.39
CA LEU A 9 11.76 -10.37 -4.20
C LEU A 9 11.36 -10.38 -2.72
N ARG A 10 11.58 -11.50 -2.03
CA ARG A 10 11.31 -11.63 -0.58
C ARG A 10 12.14 -10.67 0.26
N SER A 11 13.38 -10.39 -0.14
CA SER A 11 14.23 -9.43 0.55
C SER A 11 13.70 -7.99 0.44
N LEU A 12 13.11 -7.62 -0.70
CA LEU A 12 12.48 -6.31 -0.92
C LEU A 12 11.15 -6.20 -0.16
N GLU A 13 10.35 -7.27 -0.16
CA GLU A 13 9.13 -7.36 0.64
C GLU A 13 9.41 -7.14 2.12
N LEU A 14 10.43 -7.83 2.66
CA LEU A 14 10.83 -7.68 4.06
C LEU A 14 11.25 -6.24 4.39
N ARG A 15 11.93 -5.55 3.47
CA ARG A 15 12.33 -4.14 3.66
C ARG A 15 11.13 -3.21 3.72
N ILE A 16 10.13 -3.41 2.86
CA ILE A 16 8.88 -2.62 2.91
C ILE A 16 8.16 -2.86 4.24
N LEU A 17 8.06 -4.12 4.69
CA LEU A 17 7.44 -4.45 5.97
C LEU A 17 8.15 -3.79 7.15
N ARG A 18 9.49 -3.74 7.14
CA ARG A 18 10.29 -3.03 8.17
C ARG A 18 9.96 -1.54 8.24
N CYS A 19 9.55 -0.91 7.14
CA CYS A 19 9.16 0.51 7.16
C CYS A 19 7.86 0.75 7.94
N SER A 20 7.06 -0.28 8.16
CA SER A 20 5.79 -0.23 8.90
C SER A 20 5.94 -0.53 10.39
N ILE A 21 7.13 -0.97 10.84
CA ILE A 21 7.37 -1.43 12.21
C ILE A 21 8.50 -0.61 12.84
N PRO A 22 8.37 -0.15 14.09
CA PRO A 22 9.47 0.43 14.82
C PRO A 22 10.60 -0.61 14.95
N SER A 23 11.72 -0.39 14.27
CA SER A 23 12.91 -1.23 14.38
C SER A 23 14.13 -0.36 14.59
N ASP A 24 14.91 -0.70 15.62
CA ASP A 24 16.19 -0.05 15.93
C ASP A 24 17.34 -0.59 15.04
N ASN A 25 17.06 -1.61 14.22
CA ASN A 25 18.07 -2.29 13.42
C ASN A 25 18.12 -1.74 11.98
N PRO A 26 19.26 -1.20 11.52
CA PRO A 26 19.41 -0.76 10.14
C PRO A 26 19.25 -1.94 9.17
N SER A 27 18.53 -1.74 8.06
CA SER A 27 18.35 -2.79 7.07
C SER A 27 19.70 -3.18 6.45
N SER A 28 19.99 -4.49 6.43
CA SER A 28 21.16 -5.01 5.75
C SER A 28 21.02 -4.80 4.24
N PRO A 29 22.06 -4.33 3.52
CA PRO A 29 21.99 -4.13 2.08
C PRO A 29 21.65 -5.45 1.37
N PRO A 30 20.72 -5.45 0.40
CA PRO A 30 20.31 -6.66 -0.28
C PRO A 30 21.47 -7.27 -1.08
N PRO A 31 21.46 -8.59 -1.32
CA PRO A 31 22.39 -9.20 -2.25
C PRO A 31 22.21 -8.55 -3.64
N SER A 32 23.29 -8.03 -4.22
CA SER A 32 23.22 -7.40 -5.54
C SER A 32 23.04 -8.47 -6.63
N PRO A 33 22.05 -8.32 -7.54
CA PRO A 33 21.91 -9.24 -8.66
C PRO A 33 23.08 -9.09 -9.63
N THR A 34 23.47 -10.18 -10.28
CA THR A 34 24.54 -10.19 -11.30
C THR A 34 24.15 -9.38 -12.55
N GLN A 35 22.85 -9.30 -12.86
CA GLN A 35 22.26 -8.40 -13.86
C GLN A 35 20.87 -7.96 -13.37
N PRO A 36 20.71 -6.74 -12.85
CA PRO A 36 19.39 -6.27 -12.39
C PRO A 36 18.45 -6.05 -13.57
N SER A 37 17.22 -6.54 -13.45
CA SER A 37 16.16 -6.15 -14.38
C SER A 37 15.81 -4.66 -14.17
N PRO A 38 15.29 -3.96 -15.19
CA PRO A 38 14.85 -2.57 -15.04
C PRO A 38 13.78 -2.42 -13.94
N LEU A 39 12.86 -3.40 -13.85
CA LEU A 39 11.82 -3.44 -12.81
C LEU A 39 12.39 -3.64 -11.40
N TYR A 40 13.40 -4.51 -11.25
CA TYR A 40 14.08 -4.67 -9.96
C TYR A 40 14.75 -3.38 -9.52
N SER A 41 15.45 -2.70 -10.44
CA SER A 41 16.16 -1.44 -10.14
C SER A 41 15.18 -0.37 -9.68
N LEU A 42 14.08 -0.18 -10.44
CA LEU A 42 13.03 0.76 -10.08
C LEU A 42 12.41 0.43 -8.71
N LEU A 43 12.10 -0.84 -8.46
CA LEU A 43 11.53 -1.26 -7.18
C LEU A 43 12.51 -1.03 -6.03
N ASN A 44 13.78 -1.38 -6.20
CA ASN A 44 14.80 -1.15 -5.18
C ASN A 44 14.97 0.35 -4.88
N ASP A 45 14.91 1.20 -5.89
CA ASP A 45 14.97 2.66 -5.72
C ASP A 45 13.75 3.17 -4.95
N VAL A 46 12.54 2.72 -5.31
CA VAL A 46 11.29 3.01 -4.58
C VAL A 46 11.39 2.60 -3.12
N VAL A 47 11.83 1.38 -2.84
CA VAL A 47 11.99 0.88 -1.45
C VAL A 47 13.00 1.72 -0.67
N THR A 48 14.11 2.11 -1.30
CA THR A 48 15.13 2.97 -0.67
C THR A 48 14.59 4.37 -0.37
N LEU A 49 13.73 4.91 -1.23
CA LEU A 49 13.03 6.18 -0.98
C LEU A 49 12.04 6.06 0.18
N ILE A 50 11.34 4.93 0.31
CA ILE A 50 10.43 4.66 1.43
C ILE A 50 11.21 4.55 2.74
N GLU A 51 12.29 3.76 2.78
CA GLU A 51 13.14 3.59 3.97
C GLU A 51 13.74 4.92 4.45
N SER A 52 14.04 5.84 3.53
CA SER A 52 14.59 7.16 3.85
C SER A 52 13.53 8.23 4.15
N GLY A 53 12.24 7.88 4.14
CA GLY A 53 11.14 8.81 4.41
C GLY A 53 10.78 9.76 3.26
N HIS A 54 11.31 9.55 2.05
CA HIS A 54 11.06 10.37 0.86
C HIS A 54 9.85 9.87 0.06
N TYR A 55 8.68 9.76 0.70
CA TYR A 55 7.50 9.12 0.11
C TYR A 55 7.00 9.81 -1.18
N LEU A 56 7.07 11.13 -1.28
CA LEU A 56 6.67 11.87 -2.49
C LEU A 56 7.54 11.53 -3.70
N GLN A 57 8.85 11.30 -3.47
CA GLN A 57 9.76 10.88 -4.53
C GLN A 57 9.47 9.43 -4.94
N ALA A 58 9.15 8.56 -3.99
CA ALA A 58 8.72 7.19 -4.27
C ALA A 58 7.47 7.17 -5.18
N LEU A 59 6.44 7.96 -4.85
CA LEU A 59 5.25 8.15 -5.69
C LEU A 59 5.57 8.76 -7.06
N SER A 60 6.51 9.71 -7.11
CA SER A 60 6.91 10.34 -8.38
C SER A 60 7.74 9.42 -9.27
N SER A 61 8.40 8.40 -8.72
CA SER A 61 9.15 7.40 -9.49
C SER A 61 8.24 6.33 -10.09
N SER A 62 7.01 6.20 -9.58
CA SER A 62 6.02 5.24 -10.06
C SER A 62 5.31 5.67 -11.35
N LYS A 63 5.87 6.63 -12.12
CA LYS A 63 5.32 7.05 -13.43
C LYS A 63 5.13 5.88 -14.39
N VAL A 64 6.01 4.90 -14.28
CA VAL A 64 6.02 3.69 -15.11
C VAL A 64 4.78 2.82 -14.90
N LEU A 65 4.08 2.93 -13.75
CA LEU A 65 2.83 2.21 -13.50
C LEU A 65 1.66 2.75 -14.32
N PHE A 66 1.75 4.00 -14.74
CA PHE A 66 0.64 4.78 -15.26
C PHE A 66 1.01 5.52 -16.57
N PRO A 67 1.60 4.83 -17.57
CA PRO A 67 2.09 5.50 -18.78
C PRO A 67 0.95 6.08 -19.64
N ASP A 68 -0.22 5.41 -19.64
CA ASP A 68 -1.38 5.77 -20.46
C ASP A 68 -2.41 6.63 -19.71
N LEU A 69 -2.09 7.04 -18.47
CA LEU A 69 -2.98 7.84 -17.64
C LEU A 69 -2.96 9.30 -18.13
N GLN A 70 -3.72 9.55 -19.19
CA GLN A 70 -4.08 10.88 -19.64
C GLN A 70 -5.35 11.28 -18.88
N PHE A 71 -5.20 12.19 -17.93
CA PHE A 71 -6.35 12.83 -17.29
C PHE A 71 -7.01 13.75 -18.31
N GLU A 72 -8.25 13.45 -18.69
CA GLU A 72 -9.10 14.47 -19.27
C GLU A 72 -9.63 15.33 -18.13
N THR A 73 -9.61 16.66 -18.29
CA THR A 73 -10.09 17.64 -17.30
C THR A 73 -11.58 17.47 -16.91
N SER A 74 -12.28 16.51 -17.50
CA SER A 74 -13.69 16.16 -17.24
C SER A 74 -13.86 14.94 -16.31
N ASP A 75 -12.78 14.24 -15.95
CA ASP A 75 -12.92 13.02 -15.14
C ASP A 75 -13.33 13.39 -13.71
N SER A 76 -14.42 12.77 -13.24
CA SER A 76 -14.84 12.90 -11.85
C SER A 76 -13.95 12.03 -10.95
N ALA A 77 -13.75 12.45 -9.71
CA ALA A 77 -13.03 11.65 -8.71
C ALA A 77 -13.64 10.24 -8.59
N GLU A 78 -14.96 10.15 -8.68
CA GLU A 78 -15.69 8.88 -8.66
C GLU A 78 -15.26 7.96 -9.80
N LEU A 79 -15.31 8.42 -11.05
CA LEU A 79 -14.96 7.62 -12.22
C LEU A 79 -13.49 7.19 -12.17
N PHE A 80 -12.61 8.09 -11.75
CA PHE A 80 -11.19 7.78 -11.62
C PHE A 80 -10.90 6.68 -10.60
N TYR A 81 -11.41 6.82 -9.36
CA TYR A 81 -11.10 5.88 -8.29
C TYR A 81 -11.87 4.56 -8.40
N SER A 82 -13.05 4.55 -9.05
CA SER A 82 -13.88 3.36 -9.23
C SER A 82 -13.54 2.56 -10.49
N GLU A 83 -13.12 3.21 -11.58
CA GLU A 83 -12.90 2.56 -12.87
C GLU A 83 -11.47 2.73 -13.38
N THR A 84 -11.01 3.96 -13.60
CA THR A 84 -9.73 4.24 -14.29
C THR A 84 -8.55 3.64 -13.56
N LEU A 85 -8.40 3.94 -12.26
CA LEU A 85 -7.28 3.45 -11.45
C LEU A 85 -7.27 1.90 -11.35
N PRO A 86 -8.39 1.22 -11.02
CA PRO A 86 -8.48 -0.24 -11.08
C PRO A 86 -8.12 -0.86 -12.44
N ASN A 87 -8.55 -0.23 -13.55
CA ASN A 87 -8.25 -0.71 -14.89
C ASN A 87 -6.76 -0.57 -15.21
N CYS A 88 -6.13 0.53 -14.79
CA CYS A 88 -4.68 0.72 -14.92
C CYS A 88 -3.90 -0.33 -14.13
N VAL A 89 -4.29 -0.62 -12.89
CA VAL A 89 -3.67 -1.68 -12.08
C VAL A 89 -3.78 -3.04 -12.78
N SER A 90 -4.97 -3.37 -13.30
CA SER A 90 -5.21 -4.64 -14.00
C SER A 90 -4.39 -4.75 -15.29
N SER A 91 -4.29 -3.66 -16.05
CA SER A 91 -3.47 -3.57 -17.26
C SER A 91 -1.99 -3.75 -16.95
N PHE A 92 -1.49 -3.09 -15.90
CA PHE A 92 -0.10 -3.19 -15.48
C PHE A 92 0.28 -4.61 -15.02
N LEU A 93 -0.62 -5.25 -14.26
CA LEU A 93 -0.47 -6.66 -13.85
C LEU A 93 -0.67 -7.65 -15.01
N ASN A 94 -1.08 -7.17 -16.18
CA ASN A 94 -1.25 -7.93 -17.43
C ASN A 94 -2.13 -9.18 -17.24
N VAL A 95 -3.24 -9.02 -16.52
CA VAL A 95 -4.17 -10.09 -16.10
C VAL A 95 -4.59 -11.01 -17.26
N ASN A 96 -4.65 -10.48 -18.49
CA ASN A 96 -5.19 -11.18 -19.67
C ASN A 96 -4.12 -11.87 -20.55
N SER A 97 -2.84 -11.84 -20.17
CA SER A 97 -1.78 -12.46 -20.96
C SER A 97 -1.53 -13.93 -20.55
N CYS A 98 -1.47 -14.83 -21.53
CA CYS A 98 -1.20 -16.26 -21.29
C CYS A 98 0.28 -16.58 -20.97
N ASP A 99 1.21 -15.65 -21.23
CA ASP A 99 2.65 -15.82 -21.01
C ASP A 99 3.09 -15.17 -19.68
N GLN A 100 2.65 -15.72 -18.55
CA GLN A 100 2.97 -15.15 -17.24
C GLN A 100 4.35 -15.61 -16.74
N ASN A 101 5.32 -14.70 -16.78
CA ASN A 101 6.54 -14.83 -15.98
C ASN A 101 6.22 -14.47 -14.51
N TYR A 102 5.98 -15.48 -13.67
CA TYR A 102 5.63 -15.31 -12.25
C TYR A 102 6.59 -14.41 -11.45
N VAL A 103 7.87 -14.38 -11.83
CA VAL A 103 8.88 -13.54 -11.16
C VAL A 103 8.67 -12.07 -11.52
N GLU A 104 8.45 -11.78 -12.81
CA GLU A 104 8.16 -10.42 -13.26
C GLU A 104 6.83 -9.92 -12.68
N LEU A 105 5.83 -10.81 -12.63
CA LEU A 105 4.56 -10.53 -11.99
C LEU A 105 4.72 -10.16 -10.51
N GLY A 106 5.57 -10.92 -9.79
CA GLY A 106 5.92 -10.62 -8.41
C GLY A 106 6.54 -9.24 -8.25
N TYR A 107 7.48 -8.85 -9.11
CA TYR A 107 8.08 -7.51 -9.09
C TYR A 107 7.06 -6.41 -9.38
N ARG A 108 6.17 -6.60 -10.35
CA ARG A 108 5.10 -5.64 -10.68
C ARG A 108 4.13 -5.47 -9.53
N ALA A 109 3.69 -6.58 -8.93
CA ALA A 109 2.79 -6.55 -7.79
C ALA A 109 3.45 -5.91 -6.56
N LEU A 110 4.71 -6.24 -6.28
CA LEU A 110 5.45 -5.63 -5.16
C LEU A 110 5.68 -4.13 -5.38
N LEU A 111 5.87 -3.68 -6.63
CA LEU A 111 5.95 -2.26 -6.95
C LEU A 111 4.63 -1.53 -6.69
N LEU A 112 3.48 -2.10 -7.08
CA LEU A 112 2.17 -1.54 -6.76
C LEU A 112 1.95 -1.47 -5.24
N MET A 113 2.36 -2.51 -4.51
CA MET A 113 2.29 -2.51 -3.04
C MET A 113 3.18 -1.44 -2.44
N ALA A 114 4.44 -1.32 -2.88
CA ALA A 114 5.37 -0.31 -2.40
C ALA A 114 4.84 1.12 -2.60
N VAL A 115 4.21 1.39 -3.75
CA VAL A 115 3.59 2.69 -4.06
C VAL A 115 2.37 2.95 -3.19
N GLY A 116 1.53 1.93 -2.95
CA GLY A 116 0.42 2.03 -1.99
C GLY A 116 0.90 2.31 -0.56
N VAL A 117 1.94 1.62 -0.11
CA VAL A 117 2.57 1.83 1.20
C VAL A 117 3.17 3.23 1.31
N ALA A 118 3.88 3.70 0.27
CA ALA A 118 4.40 5.06 0.22
C ALA A 118 3.29 6.11 0.35
N ALA A 119 2.13 5.91 -0.30
CA ALA A 119 1.00 6.82 -0.18
C ALA A 119 0.43 6.86 1.26
N LEU A 120 0.32 5.71 1.93
CA LEU A 120 -0.15 5.65 3.31
C LEU A 120 0.86 6.27 4.29
N LEU A 121 2.15 6.02 4.09
CA LEU A 121 3.20 6.61 4.91
C LEU A 121 3.29 8.12 4.71
N ALA A 122 3.14 8.61 3.47
CA ALA A 122 3.01 10.03 3.16
C ALA A 122 1.82 10.66 3.89
N PHE A 123 0.65 10.02 3.82
CA PHE A 123 -0.54 10.47 4.54
C PHE A 123 -0.29 10.53 6.05
N THR A 124 0.30 9.48 6.63
CA THR A 124 0.61 9.38 8.07
C THR A 124 1.61 10.46 8.49
N GLN A 125 2.64 10.69 7.68
CA GLN A 125 3.61 11.75 7.93
C GLN A 125 2.95 13.12 7.95
N CYS A 126 2.09 13.41 6.97
CA CYS A 126 1.42 14.71 6.87
C CYS A 126 0.38 14.93 7.99
N ASN A 127 -0.27 13.88 8.47
CA ASN A 127 -1.45 13.99 9.35
C ASN A 127 -1.20 13.60 10.81
N ILE A 128 -0.14 12.83 11.10
CA ILE A 128 0.10 12.27 12.44
C ILE A 128 1.48 12.66 12.98
N THR A 129 2.56 12.38 12.24
CA THR A 129 3.91 12.49 12.81
C THR A 129 4.64 13.80 12.47
N GLY A 130 4.24 14.49 11.39
CA GLY A 130 4.95 15.64 10.84
C GLY A 130 6.27 15.27 10.13
N PRO A 131 6.94 16.22 9.44
CA PRO A 131 6.54 17.62 9.21
C PRO A 131 5.52 17.79 8.05
N LEU A 132 4.83 18.93 8.06
CA LEU A 132 3.81 19.35 7.06
C LEU A 132 4.45 19.75 5.72
N ASP A 133 5.23 18.86 5.10
CA ASP A 133 5.47 19.03 3.67
C ASP A 133 4.10 18.98 2.99
N LYS A 134 3.78 20.04 2.23
CA LYS A 134 2.49 20.15 1.55
C LYS A 134 2.40 19.03 0.54
N LEU A 135 1.78 17.91 0.93
CA LEU A 135 1.39 16.87 0.01
C LEU A 135 0.57 17.53 -1.10
N PRO A 136 0.83 17.21 -2.38
CA PRO A 136 -0.09 17.61 -3.42
C PRO A 136 -1.44 16.96 -3.12
N CYS A 137 -2.53 17.68 -3.38
CA CYS A 137 -3.89 17.21 -3.09
C CYS A 137 -4.19 15.85 -3.75
N MET A 138 -3.58 15.59 -4.92
CA MET A 138 -3.71 14.32 -5.64
C MET A 138 -2.37 13.54 -5.60
N PRO A 139 -2.35 12.26 -5.17
CA PRO A 139 -1.12 11.46 -5.03
C PRO A 139 -0.27 11.33 -6.30
N LEU A 140 -0.90 11.46 -7.47
CA LEU A 140 -0.24 11.44 -8.78
C LEU A 140 -0.12 12.84 -9.40
N ALA A 141 -0.31 13.94 -8.66
CA ALA A 141 -0.32 15.29 -9.24
C ALA A 141 0.96 15.62 -10.03
N ASN A 142 2.11 15.10 -9.59
CA ASN A 142 3.41 15.27 -10.25
C ASN A 142 3.56 14.45 -11.55
N LEU A 143 2.61 13.55 -11.84
CA LEU A 143 2.52 12.77 -13.07
C LEU A 143 1.67 13.48 -14.13
N LEU A 144 0.82 14.40 -13.70
CA LEU A 144 -0.12 15.07 -14.57
C LEU A 144 0.59 16.17 -15.35
N ILE A 145 0.68 15.98 -16.67
CA ILE A 145 1.02 17.07 -17.58
C ILE A 145 -0.20 17.98 -17.64
N ARG A 146 -0.20 18.99 -16.79
CA ARG A 146 -1.28 19.97 -16.77
C ARG A 146 -1.14 20.88 -17.97
N LYS A 147 -2.09 20.79 -18.92
CA LYS A 147 -2.02 21.60 -20.13
C LYS A 147 -2.24 23.09 -19.87
N ASP A 148 -2.95 23.48 -18.80
CA ASP A 148 -3.24 24.89 -18.52
C ASP A 148 -3.26 25.19 -17.00
N GLY A 149 -2.54 26.25 -16.60
CA GLY A 149 -2.21 26.59 -15.20
C GLY A 149 -3.32 27.17 -14.31
N VAL A 150 -4.55 26.65 -14.32
CA VAL A 150 -5.67 27.18 -13.49
C VAL A 150 -6.42 26.07 -12.75
N GLY A 151 -6.05 25.67 -11.53
CA GLY A 151 -6.64 24.44 -10.94
C GLY A 151 -6.25 24.14 -9.51
N GLY A 152 -6.48 25.11 -8.63
CA GLY A 152 -6.59 24.83 -7.20
C GLY A 152 -7.98 24.32 -6.80
N GLY A 153 -9.02 24.60 -7.60
CA GLY A 153 -10.42 24.29 -7.27
C GLY A 153 -10.84 22.83 -7.52
N GLU A 154 -10.44 22.25 -8.64
CA GLU A 154 -10.81 20.87 -9.03
C GLU A 154 -10.36 19.83 -7.98
N TRP A 155 -9.15 19.98 -7.45
CA TRP A 155 -8.64 19.08 -6.43
C TRP A 155 -9.35 19.19 -5.08
N MET A 156 -10.00 20.33 -4.79
CA MET A 156 -10.85 20.46 -3.60
C MET A 156 -12.16 19.69 -3.77
N GLU A 157 -12.71 19.62 -4.98
CA GLU A 157 -13.91 18.81 -5.26
C GLU A 157 -13.62 17.33 -5.12
N TRP A 158 -12.44 16.89 -5.56
CA TRP A 158 -11.96 15.53 -5.38
C TRP A 158 -11.77 15.17 -3.91
N GLU A 159 -11.19 16.08 -3.13
CA GLU A 159 -11.05 15.92 -1.69
C GLU A 159 -12.43 15.86 -1.01
N ALA A 160 -13.37 16.71 -1.42
CA ALA A 160 -14.75 16.71 -0.92
C ALA A 160 -15.48 15.39 -1.27
N TRP A 161 -15.26 14.86 -2.46
CA TRP A 161 -15.77 13.53 -2.84
C TRP A 161 -15.16 12.43 -1.98
N THR A 162 -13.84 12.43 -1.77
CA THR A 162 -13.17 11.44 -0.91
C THR A 162 -13.66 11.51 0.53
N HIS A 163 -13.90 12.71 1.06
CA HIS A 163 -14.58 12.87 2.35
C HIS A 163 -15.95 12.18 2.33
N LYS A 164 -16.80 12.44 1.33
CA LYS A 164 -18.11 11.80 1.23
C LYS A 164 -18.02 10.28 1.13
N GLU A 165 -17.07 9.77 0.37
CA GLU A 165 -16.85 8.33 0.16
C GLU A 165 -16.38 7.63 1.44
N LEU A 166 -15.49 8.23 2.21
CA LEU A 166 -15.07 7.66 3.49
C LEU A 166 -16.15 7.81 4.58
N MET A 167 -16.98 8.85 4.49
CA MET A 167 -18.10 9.10 5.41
C MET A 167 -19.28 8.17 5.17
N SER A 168 -19.57 7.81 3.92
CA SER A 168 -20.63 6.84 3.60
C SER A 168 -20.36 5.46 4.22
N VAL A 169 -19.08 5.17 4.48
CA VAL A 169 -18.58 3.95 5.13
C VAL A 169 -18.52 4.07 6.67
N GLY A 170 -18.94 5.21 7.24
CA GLY A 170 -19.18 5.41 8.67
C GLY A 170 -17.98 5.88 9.49
N SER A 171 -17.02 6.59 8.89
CA SER A 171 -15.86 7.14 9.60
C SER A 171 -15.97 8.66 9.76
N GLU A 172 -15.90 9.19 10.98
CA GLU A 172 -15.89 10.62 11.32
C GLU A 172 -14.50 11.27 11.07
N LEU A 173 -13.88 11.03 9.91
CA LEU A 173 -12.61 11.68 9.50
C LEU A 173 -12.74 13.20 9.24
N ARG A 174 -13.87 13.82 9.57
CA ARG A 174 -14.21 15.18 9.18
C ARG A 174 -13.42 16.16 10.04
N GLY A 175 -12.56 16.95 9.41
CA GLY A 175 -11.88 18.08 10.04
C GLY A 175 -10.60 17.73 10.82
N LYS A 176 -10.24 16.45 10.96
CA LYS A 176 -9.00 16.02 11.61
C LYS A 176 -7.86 15.80 10.63
N PHE A 177 -8.17 15.35 9.41
CA PHE A 177 -7.18 14.93 8.43
C PHE A 177 -7.38 15.62 7.08
N SER A 178 -6.28 15.75 6.35
CA SER A 178 -6.19 16.32 4.99
C SER A 178 -5.54 15.32 4.04
N ASN A 179 -5.78 15.47 2.74
CA ASN A 179 -5.25 14.60 1.69
C ASN A 179 -5.78 13.16 1.80
N LEU A 180 -7.07 13.00 2.12
CA LEU A 180 -7.73 11.71 2.24
C LEU A 180 -7.70 10.90 0.93
N GLN A 181 -7.50 11.56 -0.21
CA GLN A 181 -7.23 10.92 -1.51
C GLN A 181 -6.09 9.90 -1.47
N TYR A 182 -5.09 10.09 -0.61
CA TYR A 182 -3.98 9.14 -0.44
C TYR A 182 -4.45 7.81 0.15
N ILE A 183 -5.45 7.85 1.05
CA ILE A 183 -6.06 6.64 1.63
C ILE A 183 -6.79 5.87 0.54
N ILE A 184 -7.67 6.52 -0.23
CA ILE A 184 -8.42 5.84 -1.30
C ILE A 184 -7.47 5.31 -2.37
N PHE A 185 -6.48 6.10 -2.77
CA PHE A 185 -5.47 5.68 -3.74
C PHE A 185 -4.72 4.43 -3.29
N ALA A 186 -4.16 4.45 -2.08
CA ALA A 186 -3.46 3.30 -1.53
C ALA A 186 -4.36 2.08 -1.37
N LYS A 187 -5.58 2.28 -0.84
CA LYS A 187 -6.59 1.22 -0.72
C LYS A 187 -6.85 0.56 -2.07
N THR A 188 -7.07 1.33 -3.12
CA THR A 188 -7.33 0.79 -4.46
C THR A 188 -6.14 -0.01 -4.98
N LEU A 189 -4.91 0.50 -4.86
CA LEU A 189 -3.71 -0.24 -5.28
C LEU A 189 -3.54 -1.55 -4.53
N LEU A 190 -3.65 -1.50 -3.20
CA LEU A 190 -3.38 -2.65 -2.33
C LEU A 190 -4.46 -3.71 -2.44
N LEU A 191 -5.74 -3.32 -2.47
CA LEU A 191 -6.85 -4.26 -2.66
C LEU A 191 -6.84 -4.88 -4.05
N LYS A 192 -6.59 -4.11 -5.11
CA LYS A 192 -6.56 -4.66 -6.48
C LYS A 192 -5.36 -5.58 -6.70
N THR A 193 -4.20 -5.20 -6.17
CA THR A 193 -3.02 -6.07 -6.20
C THR A 193 -3.27 -7.35 -5.42
N ARG A 194 -3.90 -7.27 -4.25
CA ARG A 194 -4.32 -8.45 -3.48
C ARG A 194 -5.30 -9.31 -4.25
N ASP A 195 -6.41 -8.76 -4.73
CA ASP A 195 -7.47 -9.53 -5.42
C ASP A 195 -6.88 -10.32 -6.58
N PHE A 196 -5.91 -9.73 -7.28
CA PHE A 196 -5.16 -10.39 -8.33
C PHE A 196 -4.18 -11.45 -7.81
N LEU A 197 -3.42 -11.15 -6.75
CA LEU A 197 -2.48 -12.09 -6.14
C LEU A 197 -3.16 -13.22 -5.34
N PHE A 198 -4.41 -13.07 -4.89
CA PHE A 198 -5.10 -14.07 -4.06
C PHE A 198 -5.76 -15.20 -4.87
N GLU A 199 -5.74 -15.11 -6.21
CA GLU A 199 -5.77 -16.32 -7.05
C GLU A 199 -4.46 -17.16 -6.90
N GLY A 200 -3.41 -16.61 -6.27
CA GLY A 200 -2.12 -17.26 -6.02
C GLY A 200 -1.33 -16.73 -4.80
N LYS A 201 -1.79 -17.01 -3.57
CA LYS A 201 -0.99 -17.10 -2.32
C LYS A 201 0.11 -16.02 -2.09
N CYS A 202 -0.24 -14.77 -1.82
CA CYS A 202 0.71 -13.79 -1.27
C CYS A 202 0.08 -12.86 -0.23
N SER A 203 0.78 -12.61 0.87
CA SER A 203 0.27 -11.94 2.07
C SER A 203 0.44 -10.42 2.03
N SER A 204 -0.59 -9.70 1.60
CA SER A 204 -0.67 -8.23 1.60
C SER A 204 -0.89 -7.67 3.01
N ILE A 205 0.11 -7.85 3.87
CA ILE A 205 0.11 -7.47 5.29
C ILE A 205 0.22 -5.95 5.42
N ASP A 206 1.04 -5.29 4.61
CA ASP A 206 1.39 -3.86 4.76
C ASP A 206 0.21 -2.88 4.65
N ALA A 207 -0.83 -3.24 3.90
CA ALA A 207 -2.02 -2.40 3.72
C ALA A 207 -2.87 -2.29 4.98
N LEU A 208 -2.86 -3.35 5.80
CA LEU A 208 -3.72 -3.49 6.97
C LEU A 208 -3.25 -2.64 8.15
N PHE A 209 -1.94 -2.62 8.39
CA PHE A 209 -1.33 -1.95 9.54
C PHE A 209 -1.55 -0.43 9.49
N LEU A 210 -1.40 0.17 8.31
CA LEU A 210 -1.63 1.61 8.16
C LEU A 210 -3.12 1.98 8.09
N GLN A 211 -3.97 1.14 7.50
CA GLN A 211 -5.41 1.45 7.45
C GLN A 211 -6.07 1.39 8.83
N GLN A 212 -5.59 0.53 9.75
CA GLN A 212 -6.09 0.45 11.13
C GLN A 212 -5.69 1.66 12.00
N ARG A 213 -4.46 2.16 11.90
CA ARG A 213 -4.01 3.32 12.70
C ARG A 213 -4.66 4.64 12.30
N LEU A 214 -5.07 4.78 11.03
CA LEU A 214 -5.67 6.01 10.52
C LEU A 214 -7.18 6.10 10.77
N LEU A 215 -7.83 4.95 10.92
CA LEU A 215 -9.28 4.81 11.09
C LEU A 215 -9.56 4.27 12.50
N ASP A 216 -9.23 5.06 13.53
CA ASP A 216 -9.52 4.82 14.96
C ASP A 216 -11.05 4.71 15.26
N GLU A 217 -11.88 4.65 14.22
CA GLU A 217 -13.33 4.73 14.30
C GLU A 217 -14.01 3.53 13.62
N ARG A 218 -15.02 3.04 14.32
CA ARG A 218 -15.64 1.72 14.18
C ARG A 218 -16.49 1.59 12.91
N SER A 219 -15.86 1.48 11.75
CA SER A 219 -16.55 1.09 10.52
C SER A 219 -16.75 -0.44 10.48
N SER A 220 -18.01 -0.89 10.35
CA SER A 220 -18.34 -2.32 10.23
C SER A 220 -17.82 -2.94 8.94
N PHE A 221 -17.81 -2.17 7.84
CA PHE A 221 -17.22 -2.61 6.57
C PHE A 221 -15.71 -2.83 6.69
N LEU A 222 -15.03 -1.90 7.37
CA LEU A 222 -13.61 -2.05 7.65
C LEU A 222 -13.36 -3.28 8.52
N PHE A 223 -14.17 -3.48 9.56
CA PHE A 223 -14.07 -4.66 10.42
C PHE A 223 -14.18 -5.97 9.64
N ASP A 224 -15.20 -6.12 8.77
CA ASP A 224 -15.38 -7.34 7.98
C ASP A 224 -14.19 -7.62 7.07
N LEU A 225 -13.68 -6.57 6.42
CA LEU A 225 -12.48 -6.65 5.58
C LEU A 225 -11.24 -7.05 6.42
N LEU A 226 -11.02 -6.38 7.55
CA LEU A 226 -9.92 -6.66 8.47
C LEU A 226 -10.02 -8.07 9.05
N GLN A 227 -11.20 -8.65 9.25
CA GLN A 227 -11.37 -10.03 9.73
C GLN A 227 -10.94 -11.05 8.68
N VAL A 228 -11.32 -10.85 7.41
CA VAL A 228 -10.87 -11.70 6.30
C VAL A 228 -9.34 -11.69 6.23
N PHE A 229 -8.78 -10.50 6.19
CA PHE A 229 -7.34 -10.29 6.13
C PHE A 229 -6.57 -10.84 7.34
N LYS A 230 -7.11 -10.67 8.54
CA LYS A 230 -6.54 -11.24 9.76
C LYS A 230 -6.44 -12.76 9.65
N ARG A 231 -7.50 -13.44 9.23
CA ARG A 231 -7.50 -14.92 9.09
C ARG A 231 -6.45 -15.39 8.10
N GLU A 232 -6.37 -14.71 6.96
CA GLU A 232 -5.39 -15.01 5.92
C GLU A 232 -3.96 -14.76 6.40
N SER A 233 -3.72 -13.62 7.06
CA SER A 233 -2.40 -13.27 7.57
C SER A 233 -1.95 -14.21 8.70
N LEU A 234 -2.86 -14.62 9.58
CA LEU A 234 -2.60 -15.65 10.61
C LEU A 234 -2.27 -17.01 9.98
N PHE A 235 -2.90 -17.34 8.85
CA PHE A 235 -2.62 -18.57 8.14
C PHE A 235 -1.18 -18.59 7.61
N TYR A 236 -0.69 -17.47 7.05
CA TYR A 236 0.65 -17.41 6.46
C TYR A 236 1.76 -17.05 7.46
N LEU A 237 1.51 -16.17 8.43
CA LEU A 237 2.53 -15.65 9.35
C LEU A 237 2.23 -15.87 10.84
N GLY A 238 1.19 -16.63 11.19
CA GLY A 238 0.76 -16.79 12.58
C GLY A 238 1.75 -17.50 13.50
N SER A 239 2.83 -18.09 12.98
CA SER A 239 3.88 -18.73 13.77
C SER A 239 5.28 -18.33 13.30
N LEU A 240 6.23 -18.38 14.25
CA LEU A 240 7.63 -18.06 14.00
C LEU A 240 8.24 -18.99 12.93
N GLU A 241 7.83 -20.25 12.91
CA GLU A 241 8.27 -21.24 11.91
C GLU A 241 7.89 -20.80 10.50
N LYS A 242 6.63 -20.41 10.28
CA LYS A 242 6.17 -19.97 8.96
C LYS A 242 6.87 -18.70 8.48
N ILE A 243 7.11 -17.75 9.38
CA ILE A 243 7.88 -16.53 9.09
C ILE A 243 9.31 -16.88 8.68
N LYS A 244 9.98 -17.78 9.43
CA LYS A 244 11.35 -18.23 9.14
C LYS A 244 11.43 -19.04 7.85
N ASP A 245 10.43 -19.86 7.55
CA ASP A 245 10.35 -20.63 6.31
C ASP A 245 10.22 -19.71 5.08
N TYR A 246 9.52 -18.58 5.24
CA TYR A 246 9.29 -17.64 4.15
C TYR A 246 10.47 -16.67 3.94
N TRP A 247 10.90 -15.92 4.96
CA TRP A 247 11.96 -14.90 4.85
C TRP A 247 13.36 -15.36 5.30
N GLY A 248 13.49 -16.59 5.79
CA GLY A 248 14.70 -17.07 6.44
C GLY A 248 14.76 -16.70 7.93
N ALA A 249 15.67 -17.35 8.66
CA ALA A 249 15.90 -17.05 10.06
C ALA A 249 16.62 -15.70 10.20
N ASN A 250 15.87 -14.64 10.46
CA ASN A 250 16.37 -13.29 10.72
C ASN A 250 16.07 -12.88 12.17
N GLU A 251 16.85 -11.96 12.73
CA GLU A 251 16.69 -11.48 14.11
C GLU A 251 15.30 -10.82 14.33
N ASP A 252 14.76 -10.23 13.28
CA ASP A 252 13.48 -9.51 13.33
C ASP A 252 12.26 -10.44 13.33
N CYS A 253 12.40 -11.75 13.04
CA CYS A 253 11.26 -12.67 12.92
C CYS A 253 10.38 -12.71 14.18
N SER A 254 11.00 -12.60 15.37
CA SER A 254 10.26 -12.54 16.63
C SER A 254 9.53 -11.20 16.79
N ASN A 255 10.18 -10.09 16.44
CA ASN A 255 9.58 -8.76 16.52
C ASN A 255 8.40 -8.65 15.56
N PHE A 256 8.54 -9.15 14.33
CA PHE A 256 7.43 -9.23 13.37
C PHE A 256 6.25 -10.00 13.92
N LEU A 257 6.49 -11.20 14.47
CA LEU A 257 5.44 -12.02 15.04
C LEU A 257 4.75 -11.31 16.22
N SER A 258 5.52 -10.68 17.10
CA SER A 258 4.99 -9.94 18.24
C SER A 258 4.16 -8.73 17.82
N THR A 259 4.65 -7.90 16.90
CA THR A 259 3.90 -6.75 16.37
C THR A 259 2.65 -7.20 15.63
N PHE A 260 2.75 -8.28 14.84
CA PHE A 260 1.61 -8.87 14.14
C PHE A 260 0.51 -9.31 15.12
N HIS A 261 0.86 -10.09 16.16
CA HIS A 261 -0.11 -10.54 17.16
C HIS A 261 -0.64 -9.39 18.02
N LEU A 262 0.19 -8.38 18.31
CA LEU A 262 -0.26 -7.19 19.03
C LEU A 262 -1.36 -6.46 18.24
N GLU A 263 -1.17 -6.25 16.95
CA GLU A 263 -2.14 -5.55 16.09
C GLU A 263 -3.41 -6.37 15.89
N VAL A 264 -3.28 -7.70 15.76
CA VAL A 264 -4.43 -8.60 15.79
C VAL A 264 -5.22 -8.47 17.10
N GLY A 265 -4.54 -8.37 18.24
CA GLY A 265 -5.15 -8.18 19.56
C GLY A 265 -5.78 -6.79 19.72
N ILE A 266 -5.13 -5.74 19.22
CA ILE A 266 -5.68 -4.37 19.17
C ILE A 266 -6.97 -4.37 18.34
N GLN A 267 -6.95 -4.99 17.16
CA GLN A 267 -8.15 -5.12 16.33
C GLN A 267 -9.28 -5.87 17.05
N GLU A 268 -9.00 -6.97 17.76
CA GLU A 268 -9.99 -7.66 18.59
C GLU A 268 -10.51 -6.78 19.73
N LEU A 269 -9.67 -5.98 20.36
CA LEU A 269 -10.08 -5.09 21.45
C LEU A 269 -10.96 -3.94 20.94
N TYR A 270 -10.61 -3.33 19.81
CA TYR A 270 -11.35 -2.20 19.26
C TYR A 270 -12.70 -2.60 18.68
N TYR A 271 -12.80 -3.79 18.08
CA TYR A 271 -14.01 -4.24 17.39
C TYR A 271 -14.76 -5.40 18.07
N GLY A 272 -14.12 -6.17 18.95
CA GLY A 272 -14.72 -7.32 19.64
C GLY A 272 -15.71 -6.94 20.74
N PHE A 273 -15.70 -5.69 21.21
CA PHE A 273 -16.70 -5.17 22.17
C PHE A 273 -18.05 -4.79 21.54
N VAL A 274 -18.24 -4.97 20.22
CA VAL A 274 -19.49 -4.59 19.55
C VAL A 274 -20.59 -5.65 19.67
N ASP A 275 -20.32 -6.84 20.22
CA ASP A 275 -21.34 -7.91 20.29
C ASP A 275 -21.56 -8.50 21.69
N ALA A 276 -22.18 -7.70 22.56
CA ALA A 276 -22.87 -8.22 23.74
C ALA A 276 -24.37 -7.86 23.77
N SER A 277 -24.91 -7.23 22.72
CA SER A 277 -26.32 -6.80 22.70
C SER A 277 -26.97 -6.73 21.31
N ARG A 278 -26.62 -7.63 20.38
CA ARG A 278 -27.51 -7.97 19.26
C ARG A 278 -28.10 -9.35 19.44
#